data_AF-A0A060CAR6-F1
#
_entry.id   AF-A0A060CAR6-F1
#
_cell.length_a   1.000
_cell.length_b   1.000
_cell.length_c   1.000
_cell.angle_alpha   90.00
_cell.angle_beta   90.00
_cell.angle_gamma   90.00
#
_symmetry.space_group_name_H-M   'P 1'
#
loop_
_entity.id
_entity.type
_entity.pdbx_description
1 polymer ?
#
loop_
_entity_poly.entity_id
_entity_poly.type
_entity_poly.pdbx_seq_one_letter_code
_entity_poly.pdbx_strand_id
1 'polypeptide(L)' 'MTKITFMGAGSTVFARNVLGDCMCSPILQDAEMALYDIDPKRLEESLVILEAVNRGQGGR' A
#
# COMPACT_ATOMS: atom_id res chain seq x y z
N MET A 1 12.89 10.26 -7.53
CA MET A 1 11.59 9.59 -7.32
C MET A 1 11.54 9.17 -5.86
N THR A 2 10.49 9.54 -5.13
CA THR A 2 10.39 9.24 -3.69
C THR A 2 9.93 7.79 -3.53
N LYS A 3 10.64 6.99 -2.74
CA LYS A 3 10.25 5.62 -2.43
C LYS A 3 9.87 5.50 -0.97
N ILE A 4 8.66 5.00 -0.71
CA ILE A 4 8.10 4.84 0.64
C ILE A 4 7.96 3.34 0.90
N THR A 5 8.65 2.84 1.91
CA THR A 5 8.61 1.41 2.27
C THR A 5 7.82 1.21 3.55
N PHE A 6 6.80 0.37 3.48
CA PHE A 6 5.99 -0.05 4.63
C PHE A 6 6.57 -1.35 5.19
N MET A 7 7.32 -1.26 6.29
CA MET A 7 7.82 -2.42 7.03
C MET A 7 6.75 -2.93 7.98
N GLY A 8 6.49 -4.24 7.97
CA GLY A 8 5.34 -4.82 8.68
C GLY A 8 4.04 -4.68 7.88
N ALA A 9 4.12 -4.70 6.55
CA ALA A 9 2.98 -4.53 5.65
C ALA A 9 1.95 -5.66 5.72
N GLY A 10 2.25 -6.79 6.38
CA GLY A 10 1.29 -7.84 6.71
C GLY A 10 0.23 -7.41 7.73
N SER A 11 0.32 -6.20 8.28
CA SER A 11 -0.76 -5.57 9.02
C SER A 11 -1.80 -4.96 8.09
N THR A 12 -2.78 -5.77 7.69
CA THR A 12 -3.80 -5.40 6.68
C THR A 12 -4.57 -4.11 6.99
N VAL A 13 -4.95 -3.89 8.25
CA VAL A 13 -5.69 -2.68 8.66
C VAL A 13 -4.79 -1.44 8.57
N PHE A 14 -3.55 -1.55 9.04
CA PHE A 14 -2.57 -0.48 8.97
C PHE A 14 -2.22 -0.14 7.53
N ALA A 15 -1.87 -1.16 6.73
CA ALA A 15 -1.51 -1.00 5.34
C ALA A 15 -2.64 -0.34 4.55
N ARG A 16 -3.90 -0.81 4.69
CA ARG A 16 -5.05 -0.21 4.01
C ARG A 16 -5.24 1.26 4.37
N ASN A 17 -5.24 1.59 5.67
CA ASN A 17 -5.56 2.96 6.11
C ASN A 17 -4.44 3.94 5.71
N VAL A 18 -3.19 3.63 6.05
CA VAL A 18 -2.06 4.55 5.81
C VAL A 18 -1.73 4.64 4.33
N LEU A 19 -1.73 3.50 3.61
CA LEU A 19 -1.46 3.53 2.17
C LEU A 19 -2.60 4.21 1.41
N GLY A 20 -3.85 4.00 1.82
CA GLY A 20 -4.99 4.74 1.27
C GLY A 20 -4.83 6.26 1.40
N ASP A 21 -4.39 6.75 2.57
CA ASP A 21 -4.11 8.16 2.78
C ASP A 21 -2.94 8.65 1.90
N CYS A 22 -1.89 7.85 1.75
CA CYS A 22 -0.76 8.16 0.87
C CYS A 22 -1.19 8.25 -0.60
N MET A 23 -2.06 7.36 -1.07
CA MET A 23 -2.59 7.36 -2.44
C MET A 23 -3.50 8.56 -2.72
N CYS A 24 -4.23 9.04 -1.70
CA CYS A 24 -5.06 10.24 -1.81
C CYS A 24 -4.26 11.55 -1.76
N SER A 25 -2.95 11.50 -1.49
CA SER A 25 -2.11 12.67 -1.28
C SER A 25 -1.44 13.12 -2.59
N PRO A 26 -1.77 14.31 -3.15
CA PRO A 26 -1.24 14.76 -4.44
C PRO A 26 0.29 14.89 -4.47
N ILE A 27 0.93 15.19 -3.33
CA ILE A 27 2.39 15.29 -3.22
C ILE A 27 3.08 13.92 -3.30
N LEU A 28 2.33 12.83 -3.11
CA LEU A 28 2.81 11.45 -3.13
C LEU A 28 2.36 10.67 -4.37
N GLN A 29 1.67 11.30 -5.32
CA GLN A 29 1.13 10.64 -6.51
C GLN A 29 2.21 9.92 -7.35
N ASP A 30 3.44 10.45 -7.34
CA ASP A 30 4.58 9.93 -8.10
C ASP A 30 5.55 9.11 -7.21
N ALA A 31 5.13 8.77 -5.99
CA ALA A 31 5.95 7.98 -5.07
C ALA A 31 5.78 6.47 -5.33
N GLU A 32 6.89 5.75 -5.28
CA GLU A 32 6.88 4.28 -5.33
C GLU A 32 6.55 3.73 -3.94
N MET A 33 5.47 2.95 -3.84
CA MET A 33 5.08 2.26 -2.61
C MET A 33 5.66 0.85 -2.60
N ALA A 34 6.51 0.55 -1.61
CA ALA A 34 7.09 -0.78 -1.42
C ALA A 34 6.59 -1.42 -0.12
N LEU A 35 6.29 -2.72 -0.16
CA LEU A 35 5.75 -3.47 0.97
C LEU A 35 6.76 -4.51 1.43
N TYR A 36 6.96 -4.61 2.74
CA TYR A 36 7.82 -5.63 3.34
C TYR A 36 7.15 -6.24 4.57
N ASP A 37 7.16 -7.56 4.66
CA ASP A 37 6.86 -8.31 5.87
C ASP A 37 7.72 -9.58 5.92
N ILE A 38 7.99 -10.09 7.11
CA ILE A 38 8.70 -11.37 7.29
C ILE A 38 7.79 -12.57 7.02
N ASP A 39 6.48 -12.38 7.13
CA ASP A 39 5.48 -13.39 6.84
C ASP A 39 4.96 -13.18 5.39
N PRO A 40 5.35 -14.05 4.44
CA PRO A 40 4.97 -13.91 3.04
C PRO A 40 3.47 -14.06 2.82
N LYS A 41 2.78 -14.85 3.65
CA LYS A 41 1.34 -15.06 3.52
C LYS A 41 0.57 -13.80 3.92
N ARG A 42 0.96 -13.17 5.03
CA ARG A 42 0.37 -11.90 5.45
C ARG A 42 0.66 -10.78 4.47
N LEU A 43 1.85 -10.78 3.88
CA LEU A 43 2.22 -9.81 2.84
C LEU A 43 1.31 -9.95 1.60
N GLU A 44 1.06 -11.18 1.15
CA GLU A 44 0.15 -11.48 0.03
C GLU A 44 -1.29 -11.05 0.33
N GLU A 45 -1.81 -11.35 1.52
CA GLU A 45 -3.15 -10.92 1.95
C GLU A 45 -3.31 -9.40 1.92
N SER A 46 -2.30 -8.68 2.42
CA SER A 46 -2.27 -7.21 2.34
C SER A 46 -2.20 -6.70 0.91
N LEU A 47 -1.37 -7.31 0.05
CA LEU A 47 -1.23 -6.91 -1.36
C LEU A 47 -2.57 -6.99 -2.10
N VAL A 48 -3.32 -8.09 -1.95
CA VAL A 48 -4.64 -8.27 -2.59
C VAL A 48 -5.61 -7.14 -2.21
N ILE A 49 -5.62 -6.76 -0.93
CA ILE A 49 -6.51 -5.70 -0.43
C ILE A 49 -6.07 -4.34 -0.96
N LEU A 50 -4.76 -4.06 -0.98
CA LEU A 50 -4.23 -2.80 -1.50
C LEU A 50 -4.48 -2.64 -3.00
N GLU A 51 -4.33 -3.71 -3.78
CA GLU A 51 -4.69 -3.68 -5.20
C GLU A 51 -6.18 -3.43 -5.42
N ALA A 52 -7.06 -4.01 -4.59
CA ALA A 52 -8.48 -3.75 -4.67
C ALA A 52 -8.82 -2.27 -4.36
N VAL A 53 -8.14 -1.68 -3.37
CA VAL A 53 -8.26 -0.25 -3.04
C VAL A 53 -7.79 0.62 -4.21
N ASN A 54 -6.63 0.31 -4.80
CA ASN A 54 -6.10 1.04 -5.95
C ASN A 54 -7.04 0.98 -7.16
N ARG A 55 -7.57 -0.21 -7.48
CA ARG A 55 -8.54 -0.38 -8.58
C ARG A 55 -9.86 0.34 -8.33
N GLY A 56 -10.37 0.29 -7.10
CA GLY A 56 -11.67 0.87 -6.72
C GLY A 56 -11.69 2.40 -6.68
N GLN A 57 -10.53 3.04 -6.48
CA GLN A 57 -10.41 4.51 -6.34
C GLN A 57 -10.14 5.25 -7.67
N GLY A 58 -10.35 4.58 -8.81
CA GLY A 58 -10.21 5.19 -10.13
C GLY A 58 -8.81 5.01 -10.69
N GLY A 59 -8.43 3.75 -10.91
CA GLY A 59 -7.19 3.38 -11.57
C GLY A 59 -6.93 4.22 -12.82
N ARG A 60 -5.88 5.03 -12.74
CA ARG A 60 -5.04 5.33 -13.90
C ARG A 60 -3.94 4.29 -13.96
#